data_AF-R4Z075-F1
#
_entry.id   AF-R4Z075-F1
#
_cell.length_a   1.000
_cell.length_b   1.000
_cell.length_c   1.000
_cell.angle_alpha   90.00
_cell.angle_beta   90.00
_cell.angle_gamma   90.00
#
_symmetry.space_group_name_H-M   'P 1'
#
loop_
_entity.id
_entity.type
_entity.pdbx_description
1 polymer ?
#
loop_
_entity_poly.entity_id
_entity_poly.type
_entity_poly.pdbx_seq_one_letter_code
_entity_poly.pdbx_strand_id
1 'polypeptide(L)'
;MNEKNGANLDESDKIWIDQQWTAVMADDDLNVVANRNNRGQYDLVLTEKVQDVLLDRHEKNGELATQFFVKLDFRQMLLGYLGGTYDEFRKRADVTQ
;
A
#
# COMPACT_ATOMS: atom_id res chain seq x y z
N MET A 1 10.73 -11.80 3.44
CA MET A 1 9.70 -11.47 4.45
C MET A 1 8.71 -12.64 4.60
N ASN A 2 9.20 -13.88 4.57
CA ASN A 2 8.41 -15.09 4.77
C ASN A 2 8.97 -15.89 5.93
N GLU A 3 8.09 -16.63 6.62
CA GLU A 3 8.28 -17.56 7.74
C GLU A 3 8.24 -17.01 9.17
N LYS A 4 8.56 -15.73 9.45
CA LYS A 4 8.60 -15.26 10.85
C LYS A 4 7.26 -14.87 11.49
N ASN A 5 6.21 -14.60 10.71
CA ASN A 5 4.97 -14.00 11.23
C ASN A 5 3.70 -14.87 11.08
N GLY A 6 3.81 -16.14 10.65
CA GLY A 6 2.69 -17.09 10.67
C GLY A 6 1.50 -16.80 9.74
N ALA A 7 1.54 -15.72 8.95
CA ALA A 7 0.53 -15.43 7.93
C ALA A 7 1.03 -15.93 6.57
N ASN A 8 0.22 -16.74 5.88
CA ASN A 8 0.37 -16.96 4.45
C ASN A 8 -0.02 -15.66 3.73
N LEU A 9 0.88 -14.68 3.75
CA LEU A 9 0.67 -13.40 3.09
C LEU A 9 0.59 -13.64 1.59
N ASP A 10 -0.48 -13.14 0.97
CA ASP A 10 -0.63 -13.15 -0.48
C ASP A 10 0.00 -11.90 -1.12
N GLU A 11 -0.17 -11.75 -2.43
CA GLU A 11 0.39 -10.59 -3.15
C GLU A 11 -0.28 -9.27 -2.73
N SER A 12 -1.55 -9.31 -2.37
CA SER A 12 -2.30 -8.14 -1.89
C SER A 12 -1.76 -7.67 -0.55
N ASP A 13 -1.40 -8.60 0.32
CA ASP A 13 -0.78 -8.28 1.61
C ASP A 13 0.58 -7.59 1.44
N LYS A 14 1.38 -8.00 0.45
CA LYS A 14 2.64 -7.32 0.13
C LYS A 14 2.40 -5.90 -0.36
N ILE A 15 1.43 -5.71 -1.24
CA ILE A 15 1.03 -4.38 -1.71
C ILE A 15 0.62 -3.50 -0.52
N TRP A 16 -0.09 -4.07 0.45
CA TRP A 16 -0.43 -3.36 1.69
C TRP A 16 0.81 -2.93 2.47
N ILE A 17 1.82 -3.80 2.63
CA ILE A 17 3.10 -3.45 3.29
C ILE A 17 3.85 -2.35 2.52
N ASP A 18 3.91 -2.46 1.20
CA ASP A 18 4.64 -1.52 0.33
C ASP A 18 4.03 -0.12 0.35
N GLN A 19 2.72 0.00 0.56
CA GLN A 19 2.09 1.30 0.82
C GLN A 19 2.65 1.97 2.08
N GLN A 20 2.93 1.21 3.13
CA GLN A 20 3.43 1.74 4.40
C GLN A 20 4.90 2.14 4.26
N TRP A 21 5.68 1.31 3.56
CA TRP A 21 7.06 1.65 3.19
C TRP A 21 7.12 2.97 2.43
N THR A 22 6.28 3.11 1.40
CA THR A 22 6.20 4.32 0.58
C THR A 22 5.83 5.54 1.42
N ALA A 23 4.89 5.39 2.37
CA ALA A 23 4.48 6.47 3.26
C ALA A 23 5.61 6.92 4.21
N VAL A 24 6.33 5.96 4.81
CA VAL A 24 7.50 6.25 5.67
C VAL A 24 8.61 6.94 4.88
N MET A 25 8.89 6.50 3.67
CA MET A 25 9.91 7.12 2.80
C MET A 25 9.55 8.54 2.37
N ALA A 26 8.26 8.91 2.42
CA ALA A 26 7.79 10.26 2.12
C ALA A 26 7.66 11.17 3.36
N ASP A 27 7.95 10.67 4.57
CA ASP A 27 7.91 11.46 5.81
C ASP A 27 9.23 12.24 5.96
N ASP A 28 9.15 13.56 5.77
CA ASP A 28 10.30 14.46 5.84
C ASP A 28 10.95 14.47 7.24
N ASP A 29 10.18 14.32 8.32
CA ASP A 29 10.75 14.31 9.66
C ASP A 29 11.55 13.03 9.89
N LEU A 30 11.03 11.87 9.47
CA LEU A 30 11.74 10.59 9.56
C LEU A 30 13.01 10.62 8.71
N ASN A 31 12.98 11.27 7.55
CA ASN A 31 14.18 11.52 6.74
C ASN A 31 15.21 12.38 7.50
N VAL A 32 14.78 13.47 8.15
CA VAL A 32 15.67 14.30 8.99
C VAL A 32 16.24 13.50 10.16
N VAL A 33 15.41 12.70 10.83
CA VAL A 33 15.83 11.86 11.96
C VAL A 33 16.87 10.84 11.50
N ALA A 34 16.63 10.14 10.38
CA ALA A 34 17.56 9.14 9.84
C ALA A 34 18.94 9.73 9.51
N ASN A 35 18.98 10.94 8.95
CA ASN A 35 20.24 11.59 8.55
C ASN A 35 21.03 12.21 9.71
N ARG A 36 20.39 12.42 10.87
CA ARG A 36 21.01 13.10 12.02
C ARG A 36 21.24 12.19 13.22
N ASN A 37 20.72 10.98 13.19
CA ASN A 37 20.74 10.06 14.31
C ASN A 37 21.28 8.69 13.92
N ASN A 38 21.66 7.90 14.91
CA ASN A 38 22.01 6.50 14.68
C ASN A 38 20.75 5.63 14.53
N ARG A 39 20.95 4.37 14.15
CA ARG A 39 19.87 3.41 13.90
C ARG A 39 18.92 3.22 15.09
N GLY A 40 19.44 3.11 16.31
CA GLY A 40 18.59 2.88 17.49
C GLY A 40 17.71 4.08 17.83
N GLN A 41 18.24 5.29 17.65
CA GLN A 41 17.48 6.53 17.82
C GLN A 41 16.41 6.68 16.74
N TYR A 42 16.73 6.33 15.48
CA TYR A 42 15.74 6.29 14.41
C TYR A 42 14.62 5.28 14.68
N ASP A 43 14.96 4.06 15.10
CA ASP A 43 13.97 3.01 15.38
C ASP A 43 13.01 3.42 16.52
N LEU A 44 13.47 4.19 17.51
CA LEU A 44 12.61 4.75 18.55
C LEU A 44 11.55 5.69 17.97
N VAL A 45 11.98 6.69 17.18
CA VAL A 45 11.06 7.66 16.56
C VAL A 45 10.13 6.99 15.55
N LEU A 46 10.65 6.04 14.76
CA LEU A 46 9.84 5.26 13.84
C LEU A 46 8.75 4.48 14.59
N THR A 47 9.07 3.87 15.73
CA THR A 47 8.09 3.13 16.54
C THR A 47 6.97 4.04 17.05
N GLU A 48 7.28 5.27 17.42
CA GLU A 48 6.29 6.27 17.85
C GLU A 48 5.41 6.73 16.68
N LYS A 49 6.01 7.02 15.51
CA LYS A 49 5.29 7.56 14.35
C LYS A 49 4.52 6.53 13.52
N VAL A 50 4.97 5.26 13.49
CA VAL A 50 4.44 4.28 12.53
C VAL A 50 2.95 4.01 12.73
N GLN A 51 2.43 4.13 13.95
CA GLN A 51 1.00 3.95 14.21
C GLN A 51 0.15 5.00 13.49
N ASP A 52 0.57 6.26 13.54
CA ASP A 52 -0.12 7.36 12.86
C ASP A 52 -0.01 7.23 11.34
N VAL A 53 1.16 6.80 10.83
CA VAL A 53 1.35 6.53 9.40
C VAL A 53 0.38 5.46 8.92
N LEU A 54 0.25 4.35 9.65
CA LEU A 54 -0.67 3.27 9.31
C LEU A 54 -2.12 3.74 9.34
N LEU A 55 -2.51 4.53 10.34
CA LEU A 55 -3.86 5.06 10.47
C LEU A 55 -4.21 6.02 9.31
N ASP A 56 -3.34 6.98 9.01
CA ASP A 56 -3.53 7.93 7.91
C ASP A 56 -3.60 7.22 6.54
N ARG A 57 -2.79 6.16 6.33
CA ARG A 57 -2.91 5.30 5.14
C ARG A 57 -4.24 4.57 5.08
N HIS A 58 -4.71 4.02 6.20
CA HIS A 58 -6.00 3.37 6.25
C HIS A 58 -7.16 4.33 5.94
N GLU A 59 -7.13 5.54 6.51
CA GLU A 59 -8.13 6.58 6.26
C GLU A 59 -8.18 6.99 4.79
N LYS A 60 -7.03 7.29 4.16
CA LYS A 60 -7.00 7.64 2.73
C LYS A 60 -7.43 6.48 1.83
N ASN A 61 -7.17 5.23 2.21
CA ASN A 61 -7.73 4.07 1.52
C ASN A 61 -9.26 4.01 1.65
N GLY A 62 -9.80 4.33 2.83
CA GLY A 62 -11.23 4.47 3.07
C GLY A 62 -11.87 5.61 2.25
N GLU A 63 -11.16 6.72 2.07
CA GLU A 63 -11.59 7.81 1.19
C GLU A 63 -11.68 7.37 -0.27
N LEU A 64 -10.69 6.63 -0.79
CA LEU A 64 -10.74 6.08 -2.15
C LEU A 64 -11.92 5.11 -2.32
N ALA A 65 -12.16 4.24 -1.34
CA ALA A 65 -13.32 3.37 -1.32
C ALA A 65 -14.63 4.17 -1.33
N THR A 66 -14.72 5.21 -0.51
CA THR A 66 -15.88 6.11 -0.47
C THR A 66 -16.11 6.81 -1.82
N GLN A 67 -15.04 7.28 -2.46
CA GLN A 67 -15.11 7.93 -3.78
C GLN A 67 -15.73 7.02 -4.84
N PHE A 68 -15.50 5.72 -4.82
CA PHE A 68 -16.17 4.77 -5.72
C PHE A 68 -17.71 4.79 -5.58
N PHE A 69 -18.22 4.90 -4.35
CA PHE A 69 -19.66 4.90 -4.09
C PHE A 69 -20.32 6.26 -4.31
N VAL A 70 -19.57 7.36 -4.17
CA VAL A 70 -20.11 8.72 -4.23
C VAL A 70 -19.88 9.42 -5.57
N LYS A 71 -18.75 9.15 -6.25
CA LYS A 71 -18.33 9.86 -7.47
C LYS A 71 -18.44 8.96 -8.71
N LEU A 72 -19.31 9.33 -9.64
CA LEU A 72 -19.61 8.53 -10.84
C LEU A 72 -18.40 8.42 -11.79
N ASP A 73 -17.68 9.52 -11.97
CA ASP A 73 -16.46 9.61 -12.79
C ASP A 73 -15.35 8.70 -12.25
N PHE A 74 -15.08 8.76 -10.94
CA PHE A 74 -14.11 7.89 -10.29
C PHE A 74 -14.50 6.41 -10.40
N ARG A 75 -15.79 6.09 -10.21
CA ARG A 75 -16.33 4.74 -10.41
C ARG A 75 -16.08 4.23 -11.83
N GLN A 76 -16.42 5.03 -12.84
CA GLN A 76 -16.24 4.65 -14.25
C GLN A 76 -14.77 4.45 -14.60
N MET A 77 -13.89 5.32 -14.11
CA MET A 77 -12.45 5.18 -14.27
C MET A 77 -11.93 3.88 -13.68
N LEU A 78 -12.29 3.57 -12.41
CA LEU A 78 -11.83 2.35 -11.75
C LEU A 78 -12.37 1.09 -12.43
N LEU A 79 -13.66 1.09 -12.84
CA LEU A 79 -14.25 -0.02 -13.59
C LEU A 79 -13.57 -0.21 -14.95
N GLY A 80 -13.22 0.86 -15.66
CA GLY A 80 -12.48 0.78 -16.91
C GLY A 80 -11.10 0.16 -16.72
N TYR A 81 -10.36 0.60 -15.70
CA TYR A 81 -9.06 0.03 -15.35
C TYR A 81 -9.15 -1.46 -15.00
N LEU A 82 -10.07 -1.82 -14.08
CA LEU A 82 -10.27 -3.21 -13.68
C LEU A 82 -10.81 -4.08 -14.83
N GLY A 83 -11.58 -3.50 -15.75
CA GLY A 83 -12.05 -4.18 -16.96
C GLY A 83 -10.92 -4.70 -17.85
N GLY A 84 -9.75 -4.05 -17.84
CA GLY A 84 -8.54 -4.51 -18.55
C GLY A 84 -8.03 -5.88 -18.09
N THR A 85 -8.45 -6.36 -16.91
CA THR A 85 -8.15 -7.72 -16.47
C THR A 85 -8.74 -8.78 -17.39
N TYR A 86 -9.79 -8.46 -18.16
CA TYR A 86 -10.34 -9.35 -19.18
C TYR A 86 -9.26 -9.78 -20.20
N ASP A 87 -8.51 -8.82 -20.75
CA ASP A 87 -7.49 -9.11 -21.75
C ASP A 87 -6.35 -9.93 -21.16
N GLU A 88 -5.96 -9.64 -19.92
CA GLU A 88 -4.94 -10.42 -19.21
C GLU A 88 -5.38 -11.85 -18.93
N PHE A 89 -6.65 -12.08 -18.56
CA PHE A 89 -7.18 -13.42 -18.39
C PHE A 89 -7.19 -14.20 -19.72
N ARG A 90 -7.53 -13.54 -20.83
CA ARG A 90 -7.51 -14.17 -22.16
C ARG A 90 -6.11 -14.56 -22.61
N LYS A 91 -5.14 -13.66 -22.49
CA LYS A 91 -3.73 -13.95 -22.83
C LYS A 91 -3.22 -15.17 -22.07
N ARG A 92 -3.58 -15.33 -20.80
CA ARG A 92 -3.18 -16.50 -19.99
C ARG A 92 -3.82 -17.80 -20.47
N ALA A 93 -5.09 -17.76 -20.88
CA ALA A 93 -5.79 -18.92 -21.41
C ALA A 93 -5.15 -19.42 -22.72
N ASP A 94 -4.74 -18.49 -23.60
CA ASP A 94 -4.12 -18.82 -24.89
C ASP A 94 -2.69 -19.38 -24.77
N VAL A 95 -1.98 -19.11 -23.65
CA VAL A 95 -0.62 -19.65 -23.38
C VAL A 95 -0.66 -21.07 -22.80
N THR A 96 -1.83 -21.55 -22.38
CA THR A 96 -1.98 -22.88 -21.73
C THR A 96 -2.55 -23.95 -22.68
N GLN A 97 -2.76 -23.63 -23.96
CA GLN A 97 -3.07 -24.57 -25.05
C GLN A 97 -1.82 -24.86 -25.90
#